data_AF-A0AAW0XX76-F1
#
_entry.id   AF-A0AAW0XX76-F1
#
_cell.length_a   1.000
_cell.length_b   1.000
_cell.length_c   1.000
_cell.angle_alpha   90.00
_cell.angle_beta   90.00
_cell.angle_gamma   90.00
#
_symmetry.space_group_name_H-M   'P 1'
#
loop_
_entity.id
_entity.type
_entity.pdbx_description
1 polymer ?
#
loop_
_entity_poly.entity_id
_entity_poly.type
_entity_poly.pdbx_seq_one_letter_code
_entity_poly.pdbx_strand_id
1 'polypeptide(L)'
;EQQVVVRGVGVEQQVVVRGVGVEQQVVVRGVCVEQQVVVRGVGVEQQVVVRGVGVEQQVVVRGVGVEQQVVVRGVGVEQQVVVRGVGVEQQVFPLLVVHTSYLPPHLTHYQ
;
A
#
# COMPACT_ATOMS: atom_id res chain seq x y z
N GLU A 1 12.24 -10.90 7.23
CA GLU A 1 11.66 -9.74 7.96
C GLU A 1 12.51 -8.45 7.87
N GLN A 2 11.85 -7.31 7.70
CA GLN A 2 12.37 -5.94 7.92
C GLN A 2 11.27 -5.07 8.56
N GLN A 3 11.63 -4.13 9.45
CA GLN A 3 10.68 -3.22 10.10
C GLN A 3 11.12 -1.76 9.96
N VAL A 4 10.20 -0.87 9.58
CA VAL A 4 10.43 0.57 9.43
C VAL A 4 9.38 1.37 10.21
N VAL A 5 9.81 2.34 11.01
CA VAL A 5 8.91 3.21 11.79
C VAL A 5 9.30 4.69 11.61
N VAL A 6 8.38 5.52 11.10
CA VAL A 6 8.62 6.95 10.84
C VAL A 6 7.55 7.84 11.47
N ARG A 7 7.96 9.00 12.00
CA ARG A 7 7.07 10.01 12.60
C ARG A 7 7.53 11.42 12.21
N GLY A 8 6.60 12.27 11.77
CA GLY A 8 6.91 13.64 11.34
C GLY A 8 5.66 14.50 11.13
N VAL A 9 5.82 15.76 10.71
CA VAL A 9 4.68 16.62 10.32
C VAL A 9 4.35 16.39 8.85
N GLY A 10 5.33 16.54 7.95
CA GLY A 10 5.33 15.93 6.62
C GLY A 10 6.18 14.67 6.64
N VAL A 11 5.70 13.58 6.03
CA VAL A 11 6.45 12.33 5.84
C VAL A 11 6.27 11.84 4.42
N GLU A 12 7.34 11.92 3.63
CA GLU A 12 7.46 11.26 2.33
C GLU A 12 8.26 9.96 2.52
N GLN A 13 7.77 8.83 1.98
CA GLN A 13 8.56 7.59 1.93
C GLN A 13 8.37 6.81 0.63
N GLN A 14 9.48 6.30 0.11
CA GLN A 14 9.50 5.32 -0.96
C GLN A 14 10.06 4.00 -0.44
N VAL A 15 9.29 2.92 -0.56
CA VAL A 15 9.67 1.56 -0.16
C VAL A 15 9.76 0.71 -1.42
N VAL A 16 10.94 0.17 -1.72
CA VAL A 16 11.14 -0.73 -2.87
C VAL A 16 11.59 -2.09 -2.38
N VAL A 17 10.79 -3.11 -2.67
CA VAL A 17 10.98 -4.48 -2.19
C VAL A 17 11.21 -5.41 -3.37
N ARG A 18 12.34 -6.10 -3.39
CA ARG A 18 12.68 -7.07 -4.43
C ARG A 18 13.37 -8.31 -3.84
N GLY A 19 12.85 -9.49 -4.13
CA GLY A 19 13.44 -10.74 -3.64
C GLY A 19 12.54 -11.96 -3.78
N VAL A 20 12.90 -13.03 -3.08
CA VAL A 20 12.11 -14.25 -2.89
C VAL A 20 12.06 -14.53 -1.39
N GLY A 21 10.88 -14.84 -0.83
CA GLY A 21 10.71 -15.04 0.61
C GLY A 21 10.99 -13.78 1.42
N VAL A 22 10.20 -12.73 1.22
CA VAL A 22 10.42 -11.41 1.84
C VAL A 22 9.23 -10.99 2.68
N GLU A 23 9.38 -10.89 4.01
CA GLU A 23 8.41 -10.20 4.86
C GLU A 23 8.88 -8.79 5.25
N GLN A 24 7.96 -7.80 5.23
CA GLN A 24 8.22 -6.44 5.75
C GLN A 24 7.03 -5.83 6.51
N GLN A 25 7.33 -5.00 7.50
CA GLN A 25 6.36 -4.16 8.21
C GLN A 25 6.75 -2.68 8.18
N VAL A 26 5.84 -1.81 7.77
CA VAL A 26 6.05 -0.36 7.68
C VAL A 26 4.99 0.37 8.51
N VAL A 27 5.41 1.23 9.44
CA VAL A 27 4.52 2.02 10.30
C VAL A 27 4.85 3.50 10.19
N VAL A 28 3.89 4.31 9.75
CA VAL A 28 4.07 5.75 9.55
C VAL A 28 3.01 6.56 10.27
N ARG A 29 3.43 7.63 10.94
CA ARG A 29 2.53 8.57 11.61
C ARG A 29 2.88 10.03 11.30
N GLY A 30 1.98 10.77 10.66
CA GLY A 30 2.22 12.18 10.33
C GLY A 30 0.98 13.06 10.26
N VAL A 31 1.14 14.32 9.80
CA VAL A 31 0.04 15.28 9.57
C VAL A 31 -0.23 15.47 8.07
N CYS A 32 0.79 15.26 7.24
CA CYS A 32 0.69 14.91 5.83
C CYS A 32 1.59 13.69 5.61
N VAL A 33 1.14 12.69 4.85
CA VAL A 33 1.92 11.47 4.57
C VAL A 33 1.78 11.07 3.11
N GLU A 34 2.88 11.04 2.39
CA GLU A 34 2.97 10.53 1.02
C GLU A 34 3.78 9.23 1.02
N GLN A 35 3.24 8.17 0.41
CA GLN A 35 3.96 6.90 0.27
C GLN A 35 3.89 6.31 -1.13
N GLN A 36 5.03 5.78 -1.57
CA GLN A 36 5.10 4.90 -2.73
C GLN A 36 5.71 3.56 -2.33
N VAL A 37 4.98 2.47 -2.54
CA VAL A 37 5.42 1.11 -2.24
C VAL A 37 5.50 0.33 -3.56
N VAL A 38 6.69 -0.17 -3.91
CA VAL A 38 6.91 -0.97 -5.13
C VAL A 38 7.43 -2.34 -4.73
N VAL A 39 6.70 -3.39 -5.11
CA VAL A 39 6.93 -4.77 -4.67
C VAL A 39 7.15 -5.67 -5.88
N ARG A 40 8.29 -6.37 -5.94
CA ARG A 40 8.61 -7.28 -7.03
C ARG A 40 9.30 -8.57 -6.56
N GLY A 41 8.57 -9.68 -6.48
CA GLY A 41 9.15 -10.93 -5.96
C GLY A 41 8.29 -12.17 -6.10
N VAL A 42 8.70 -13.24 -5.40
CA VAL A 42 7.94 -14.48 -5.24
C VAL A 42 7.90 -14.83 -3.75
N GLY A 43 6.71 -15.06 -3.18
CA GLY A 43 6.55 -15.20 -1.72
C GLY A 43 6.94 -13.89 -1.02
N VAL A 44 6.07 -12.89 -1.08
CA VAL A 44 6.30 -11.58 -0.45
C VAL A 44 5.11 -11.20 0.43
N GLU A 45 5.36 -10.99 1.71
CA GLU A 45 4.37 -10.58 2.70
C GLU A 45 4.66 -9.14 3.13
N GLN A 46 3.66 -8.27 3.14
CA GLN A 46 3.81 -6.90 3.65
C GLN A 46 2.63 -6.42 4.49
N GLN A 47 2.97 -5.72 5.57
CA GLN A 47 2.01 -4.97 6.36
C GLN A 47 2.41 -3.49 6.39
N VAL A 48 1.51 -2.61 5.96
CA VAL A 48 1.68 -1.16 5.96
C VAL A 48 0.61 -0.52 6.85
N VAL A 49 1.02 0.25 7.85
CA VAL A 49 0.13 0.95 8.77
C VAL A 49 0.42 2.46 8.72
N VAL A 50 -0.56 3.25 8.29
CA VAL A 50 -0.42 4.70 8.13
C VAL A 50 -1.47 5.42 8.95
N ARG A 51 -1.04 6.41 9.74
CA ARG A 51 -1.92 7.23 10.57
C ARG A 51 -1.63 8.72 10.43
N GLY A 52 -2.60 9.51 10.01
CA GLY A 52 -2.40 10.96 9.91
C GLY A 52 -3.63 11.77 9.52
N VAL A 53 -3.37 12.98 9.05
CA VAL A 53 -4.25 13.74 8.15
C VAL A 53 -3.56 13.72 6.77
N GLY A 54 -4.26 13.98 5.67
CA GLY A 54 -3.69 14.12 4.33
C GLY A 54 -2.76 12.97 3.94
N VAL A 55 -3.32 11.81 3.60
CA VAL A 55 -2.56 10.60 3.29
C VAL A 55 -2.72 10.22 1.82
N GLU A 56 -1.63 10.28 1.06
CA GLU A 56 -1.56 9.78 -0.31
C GLU A 56 -0.70 8.51 -0.36
N GLN A 57 -1.20 7.44 -0.99
CA GLN A 57 -0.44 6.21 -1.16
C GLN A 57 -0.57 5.65 -2.57
N GLN A 58 0.55 5.21 -3.14
CA GLN A 58 0.61 4.44 -4.37
C GLN A 58 1.30 3.10 -4.11
N VAL A 59 0.66 2.00 -4.46
CA VAL A 59 1.17 0.64 -4.27
C VAL A 59 1.23 -0.08 -5.61
N VAL A 60 2.42 -0.53 -6.01
CA VAL A 60 2.65 -1.27 -7.26
C VAL A 60 3.21 -2.64 -6.95
N VAL A 61 2.52 -3.70 -7.38
CA VAL A 61 2.81 -5.09 -7.02
C VAL A 61 3.05 -5.93 -8.28
N ARG A 62 4.18 -6.64 -8.35
CA ARG A 62 4.50 -7.54 -9.47
C ARG A 62 5.17 -8.83 -9.01
N GLY A 63 4.44 -9.94 -8.94
CA GLY A 63 5.00 -11.18 -8.40
C GLY A 63 4.12 -12.43 -8.50
N VAL A 64 4.52 -13.46 -7.76
CA VAL A 64 3.75 -14.70 -7.55
C VAL A 64 3.72 -15.01 -6.06
N GLY A 65 2.54 -15.23 -5.47
CA GLY A 65 2.42 -15.38 -4.01
C GLY A 65 2.81 -14.08 -3.31
N VAL A 66 1.93 -13.07 -3.35
CA VAL A 66 2.17 -11.79 -2.69
C VAL A 66 0.98 -11.44 -1.82
N GLU A 67 1.20 -11.26 -0.53
CA GLU A 67 0.18 -10.93 0.45
C GLU A 67 0.43 -9.52 1.00
N GLN A 68 -0.60 -8.67 1.02
CA GLN A 68 -0.48 -7.28 1.46
C GLN A 68 -1.65 -6.84 2.34
N GLN A 69 -1.32 -6.36 3.53
CA GLN A 69 -2.28 -5.70 4.41
C GLN A 69 -1.94 -4.22 4.54
N VAL A 70 -2.88 -3.35 4.17
CA VAL A 70 -2.74 -1.89 4.30
C VAL A 70 -3.81 -1.36 5.26
N VAL A 71 -3.40 -0.69 6.32
CA VAL A 71 -4.29 -0.07 7.31
C VAL A 71 -4.06 1.43 7.31
N VAL A 72 -5.09 2.21 6.96
CA VAL A 72 -5.00 3.67 6.88
C VAL A 72 -6.01 4.30 7.83
N ARG A 73 -5.52 5.17 8.72
CA ARG A 73 -6.35 5.86 9.72
C ARG A 73 -6.10 7.36 9.68
N GLY A 74 -6.97 8.09 8.97
CA GLY A 74 -6.83 9.54 8.83
C GLY A 74 -7.99 10.25 8.13
N VAL A 75 -7.89 11.56 8.01
CA VAL A 75 -8.83 12.40 7.22
C VAL A 75 -8.15 12.81 5.93
N GLY A 76 -8.86 12.71 4.79
CA GLY A 76 -8.31 12.96 3.46
C GLY A 76 -7.32 11.86 3.08
N VAL A 77 -7.82 10.80 2.43
CA VAL A 77 -7.01 9.62 2.09
C VAL A 77 -7.21 9.30 0.62
N GLU A 78 -6.12 9.37 -0.15
CA GLU A 78 -6.06 8.93 -1.54
C GLU A 78 -5.18 7.69 -1.65
N GLN A 79 -5.66 6.67 -2.37
CA GLN A 79 -4.96 5.39 -2.52
C GLN A 79 -5.09 4.91 -3.97
N GLN A 80 -3.95 4.59 -4.58
CA GLN A 80 -3.88 3.91 -5.87
C GLN A 80 -3.14 2.59 -5.72
N VAL A 81 -3.68 1.52 -6.31
CA VAL A 81 -3.07 0.19 -6.28
C VAL A 81 -3.03 -0.38 -7.69
N VAL A 82 -1.86 -0.88 -8.10
CA VAL A 82 -1.65 -1.60 -9.36
C VAL A 82 -1.05 -2.96 -9.08
N VAL A 83 -1.73 -4.04 -9.46
CA VAL A 83 -1.29 -5.42 -9.25
C VAL A 83 -1.08 -6.14 -10.58
N ARG A 84 0.02 -6.88 -10.72
CA ARG A 84 0.32 -7.77 -11.85
C ARG A 84 0.99 -9.06 -11.39
N GLY A 85 0.24 -10.15 -11.24
CA GLY A 85 0.79 -11.39 -10.71
C GLY A 85 -0.18 -12.56 -10.69
N VAL A 86 0.23 -13.65 -10.05
CA VAL A 86 -0.59 -14.84 -9.78
C VAL A 86 -0.57 -15.12 -8.28
N GLY A 87 -1.73 -15.36 -7.66
CA GLY A 87 -1.82 -15.48 -6.20
C GLY A 87 -1.37 -14.19 -5.52
N VAL A 88 -2.10 -13.09 -5.76
CA VAL A 88 -1.89 -11.84 -5.04
C VAL A 88 -3.13 -11.56 -4.21
N GLU A 89 -2.95 -11.49 -2.90
CA GLU A 89 -3.99 -11.16 -1.94
C GLU A 89 -3.73 -9.78 -1.36
N GLN A 90 -4.77 -8.95 -1.26
CA GLN A 90 -4.67 -7.62 -0.70
C GLN A 90 -5.88 -7.28 0.16
N GLN A 91 -5.62 -6.70 1.32
CA GLN A 91 -6.62 -6.31 2.29
C GLN A 91 -6.37 -4.87 2.74
N VAL A 92 -7.29 -3.96 2.38
CA VAL A 92 -7.17 -2.52 2.67
C VAL A 92 -8.25 -2.10 3.67
N PHE A 93 -7.83 -1.47 4.77
CA PHE A 93 -8.71 -1.00 5.84
C PHE A 93 -8.60 0.53 6.04
N PRO A 94 -9.50 1.33 5.45
CA PRO A 94 -9.65 2.74 5.79
C PRO A 94 -10.55 2.89 7.03
N LEU A 95 -10.03 3.44 8.13
CA LEU A 95 -10.77 3.59 9.39
C LEU A 95 -11.34 5.01 9.65
N LEU A 96 -11.27 5.88 8.65
CA LEU A 96 -12.00 7.16 8.57
C LEU A 96 -11.93 7.64 7.11
N VAL A 97 -13.05 8.13 6.55
CA VAL A 97 -13.15 8.59 5.15
C VAL A 97 -14.03 9.83 5.10
N VAL A 98 -13.58 10.86 4.38
CA VAL A 98 -14.41 11.97 3.92
C VAL A 98 -14.19 12.07 2.40
N HIS A 99 -15.30 12.12 1.65
CA HIS A 99 -15.38 11.88 0.20
C HIS A 99 -14.59 12.92 -0.62
N THR A 100 -14.14 12.69 -1.87
CA THR A 100 -14.58 11.74 -2.91
C THR A 100 -13.38 10.98 -3.52
N SER A 101 -13.48 9.98 -4.41
CA SER A 101 -14.61 9.27 -5.06
C SER A 101 -14.13 7.88 -5.55
N TYR A 102 -15.05 7.01 -5.98
CA TYR A 102 -14.75 5.66 -6.51
C TYR A 102 -15.38 5.44 -7.89
N LEU A 103 -14.61 4.94 -8.89
CA LEU A 103 -15.17 4.41 -10.14
C LEU A 103 -14.24 3.42 -10.90
N PRO A 104 -14.44 2.11 -10.68
CA PRO A 104 -14.31 1.07 -11.70
C PRO A 104 -15.67 0.32 -11.83
N PRO A 105 -16.12 -0.05 -13.05
CA PRO A 105 -15.47 -1.14 -13.78
C PRO A 105 -15.46 -1.00 -15.32
N HIS A 106 -14.62 -1.81 -15.99
CA HIS A 106 -14.71 -2.36 -17.37
C HIS A 106 -13.28 -2.79 -17.81
N LEU A 107 -13.04 -3.86 -18.59
CA LEU A 107 -13.91 -4.84 -19.25
C LEU A 107 -13.12 -6.15 -19.45
N THR A 108 -13.73 -7.31 -19.24
CA THR A 108 -13.17 -8.61 -19.69
C THR A 108 -13.46 -8.84 -21.16
N HIS A 109 -12.44 -8.84 -22.03
CA HIS A 109 -12.43 -9.72 -23.20
C HIS A 109 -11.01 -9.97 -23.71
N TYR A 110 -10.68 -11.24 -23.89
CA TYR A 110 -9.58 -11.67 -24.77
C TYR A 110 -10.03 -11.58 -26.24
N GLN A 111 -9.10 -11.38 -27.16
CA GLN A 111 -9.23 -11.84 -28.55
C GLN A 111 -8.61 -13.24 -28.67
#